data_AF-A0A931ZX46-F1
#
_entry.id   AF-A0A931ZX46-F1
#
_cell.length_a   1.000
_cell.length_b   1.000
_cell.length_c   1.000
_cell.angle_alpha   90.00
_cell.angle_beta   90.00
_cell.angle_gamma   90.00
#
_symmetry.space_group_name_H-M   'P 1'
#
loop_
_entity.id
_entity.type
_entity.pdbx_description
1 polymer ?
#
loop_
_entity_poly.entity_id
_entity_poly.type
_entity_poly.pdbx_seq_one_letter_code
_entity_poly.pdbx_strand_id
1 'polypeptide(L)' 'MEDPVRRLRHDLSNPLSAILAETQLLLLNADQLDGETVTSLKEIERLARRMRDMLQQTKS' A
#
# COMPACT_ATOMS: atom_id res chain seq x y z
N MET A 1 4.98 -17.42 -23.06
CA MET A 1 4.95 -17.39 -21.57
C MET A 1 4.69 -15.98 -21.15
N GLU A 2 3.80 -15.76 -20.19
CA GLU A 2 3.62 -14.43 -19.61
C GLU A 2 4.88 -14.03 -18.83
N ASP A 3 5.30 -12.78 -18.95
CA ASP A 3 6.44 -12.24 -18.22
C ASP A 3 6.19 -12.36 -16.69
N PRO A 4 7.03 -13.10 -15.93
CA PRO A 4 6.88 -13.26 -14.49
C PRO A 4 6.81 -11.93 -13.73
N VAL A 5 7.50 -10.89 -14.21
CA VAL A 5 7.48 -9.55 -13.60
C VAL A 5 6.13 -8.86 -13.83
N ARG A 6 5.56 -9.01 -15.03
CA ARG A 6 4.21 -8.53 -15.35
C ARG A 6 3.15 -9.19 -14.46
N ARG A 7 3.24 -10.51 -14.25
CA ARG A 7 2.30 -11.24 -13.38
C ARG A 7 2.44 -10.80 -11.91
N LEU A 8 3.67 -10.72 -11.40
CA LEU A 8 3.94 -10.22 -10.05
C LEU A 8 3.38 -8.81 -9.82
N ARG A 9 3.54 -7.91 -10.80
CA ARG A 9 2.99 -6.56 -10.74
C ARG A 9 1.47 -6.55 -10.66
N HIS A 10 0.80 -7.37 -11.47
CA HIS A 10 -0.65 -7.49 -11.44
C HIS A 10 -1.11 -8.00 -10.06
N ASP A 11 -0.52 -9.09 -9.61
CA ASP A 11 -0.93 -9.78 -8.38
C ASP A 11 -0.68 -8.93 -7.12
N LEU A 12 0.34 -8.06 -7.14
CA LEU A 12 0.62 -7.15 -6.01
C LEU A 12 -0.08 -5.78 -6.12
N SER A 13 -0.42 -5.30 -7.32
CA SER A 13 -1.05 -3.96 -7.45
C SER A 13 -2.42 -3.88 -6.77
N ASN A 14 -3.22 -4.95 -6.88
CA ASN A 14 -4.55 -5.02 -6.28
C ASN A 14 -4.51 -5.01 -4.74
N PRO A 15 -3.80 -5.94 -4.05
CA PRO A 15 -3.72 -5.93 -2.59
C PRO A 15 -3.05 -4.67 -2.04
N LEU A 16 -2.04 -4.11 -2.70
CA LEU A 16 -1.44 -2.84 -2.27
C LEU A 16 -2.42 -1.66 -2.36
N SER A 17 -3.29 -1.66 -3.38
CA SER A 17 -4.33 -0.64 -3.51
C SER A 17 -5.41 -0.80 -2.42
N ALA A 18 -5.78 -2.03 -2.10
CA ALA A 18 -6.71 -2.32 -0.99
C ALA A 18 -6.15 -1.87 0.36
N ILE A 19 -4.90 -2.26 0.68
CA ILE A 19 -4.22 -1.86 1.93
C ILE A 19 -4.16 -0.33 2.05
N LEU A 20 -3.83 0.38 0.96
CA LEU A 20 -3.80 1.85 0.97
C LEU A 20 -5.19 2.43 1.23
N ALA A 21 -6.22 1.94 0.55
CA ALA A 21 -7.58 2.43 0.72
C ALA A 21 -8.11 2.20 2.14
N GLU A 22 -7.92 1.00 2.68
CA GLU A 22 -8.34 0.66 4.05
C GLU A 22 -7.59 1.48 5.10
N THR A 23 -6.27 1.63 4.95
CA THR A 23 -5.45 2.43 5.86
C THR A 23 -5.88 3.90 5.82
N GLN A 24 -6.16 4.44 4.64
CA GLN A 24 -6.66 5.81 4.48
C GLN A 24 -8.04 6.00 5.10
N LEU A 25 -8.94 5.03 4.93
CA LEU A 25 -10.27 5.06 5.55
C LEU A 25 -10.18 5.09 7.08
N LEU A 26 -9.26 4.32 7.67
CA LEU A 26 -9.01 4.36 9.12
C LEU A 26 -8.42 5.71 9.56
N LEU A 27 -7.49 6.27 8.77
CA LEU A 27 -6.88 7.57 9.04
C LEU A 27 -7.87 8.75 8.90
N LEU A 28 -9.00 8.61 8.20
CA LEU A 28 -10.07 9.62 8.20
C LEU A 28 -10.68 9.84 9.59
N ASN A 29 -10.59 8.85 10.47
CA ASN A 29 -11.10 8.89 11.85
C ASN A 29 -9.94 8.87 12.86
N ALA A 30 -8.77 9.40 12.50
CA ALA A 30 -7.57 9.35 13.33
C ALA A 30 -7.72 10.07 14.68
N ASP A 31 -8.64 11.02 14.79
CA ASP A 31 -9.01 11.71 16.03
C ASP A 31 -9.69 10.79 17.06
N GLN A 32 -10.22 9.66 16.62
CA GLN A 32 -10.86 8.64 17.45
C GLN A 32 -9.91 7.49 17.83
N LEU A 33 -8.65 7.53 17.39
CA LEU A 33 -7.64 6.50 17.61
C LEU A 33 -6.55 7.00 18.55
N ASP A 34 -5.91 6.09 19.27
CA ASP A 34 -4.74 6.44 20.06
C ASP A 34 -3.53 6.77 19.15
N GLY A 35 -2.58 7.53 19.71
CA GLY A 35 -1.44 8.02 18.94
C GLY A 35 -0.50 6.94 18.41
N GLU A 36 -0.41 5.79 19.10
CA GLU A 36 0.40 4.65 18.63
C GLU A 36 -0.26 4.03 17.41
N THR A 37 -1.57 3.77 17.46
CA THR A 37 -2.35 3.27 16.32
C THR A 37 -2.25 4.20 15.10
N VAL A 38 -2.41 5.51 15.28
CA VAL A 38 -2.25 6.48 14.17
C VAL A 38 -0.85 6.44 13.58
N THR A 39 0.17 6.31 14.41
CA THR A 39 1.57 6.21 13.96
C THR A 39 1.79 4.94 13.13
N SER A 40 1.28 3.80 13.60
CA SER A 40 1.34 2.54 12.86
C SER A 40 0.61 2.60 11.53
N LEU A 41 -0.59 3.20 11.47
CA LEU A 41 -1.35 3.37 10.22
C LEU A 41 -0.59 4.23 9.20
N LYS A 42 0.04 5.33 9.64
CA LYS A 42 0.89 6.16 8.76
C LYS A 42 2.10 5.39 8.22
N GLU A 43 2.71 4.54 9.04
CA GLU A 43 3.80 3.68 8.58
C GLU A 43 3.34 2.62 7.58
N ILE A 44 2.17 2.01 7.79
CA ILE A 44 1.56 1.08 6.82
C ILE A 44 1.31 1.79 5.49
N GLU A 45 0.73 2.99 5.51
CA GLU A 45 0.51 3.79 4.30
C GLU A 45 1.85 4.07 3.57
N ARG A 46 2.87 4.50 4.31
CA ARG A 46 4.20 4.81 3.77
C ARG A 46 4.83 3.58 3.10
N LEU A 47 4.78 2.41 3.75
CA LEU A 47 5.32 1.16 3.24
C LEU A 47 4.55 0.67 2.00
N ALA A 48 3.22 0.75 2.00
CA ALA A 48 2.40 0.35 0.87
C ALA A 48 2.62 1.25 -0.36
N ARG A 49 2.81 2.56 -0.17
CA ARG A 49 3.24 3.48 -1.24
C ARG A 49 4.62 3.11 -1.78
N ARG A 50 5.59 2.84 -0.90
CA ARG A 50 6.93 2.43 -1.31
C ARG A 50 6.93 1.15 -2.16
N MET A 51 6.13 0.15 -1.78
CA MET A 51 5.96 -1.07 -2.55
C MET A 51 5.38 -0.80 -3.95
N ARG A 52 4.38 0.08 -4.06
CA ARG A 52 3.84 0.51 -5.36
C ARG A 52 4.88 1.20 -6.23
N ASP A 53 5.69 2.09 -5.65
CA ASP A 53 6.74 2.79 -6.38
C ASP A 53 7.78 1.80 -6.94
N MET A 54 8.19 0.82 -6.13
CA MET A 54 9.10 -0.25 -6.57
C MET A 54 8.51 -1.04 -7.75
N LEU A 55 7.21 -1.38 -7.71
CA LEU A 55 6.53 -2.08 -8.81
C LEU A 55 6.34 -1.22 -10.07
N GLN A 56 6.30 0.12 -9.92
CA GLN A 56 6.26 1.01 -11.08
C GLN A 56 7.63 1.16 -11.74
N GLN A 57 8.70 1.09 -10.96
CA GLN A 57 10.09 1.14 -11.45
C GLN A 57 10.49 -0.11 -12.26
N THR A 58 9.76 -1.22 -12.12
CA THR A 58 9.98 -2.44 -12.94
C THR A 58 9.35 -2.39 -14.33
N LYS A 59 8.82 -1.24 -14.76
CA LYS A 59 8.23 -1.04 -16.10
C LYS A 59 9.26 -0.85 -17.23
N SER A 60 10.55 -1.06 -16.96
CA SER A 60 11.63 -0.95 -17.95
C SER A 60 11.62 -2.08 -18.98
#